data_AF-A0A257QIL0-F1
#
_entry.id   AF-A0A257QIL0-F1
#
_cell.length_a   1.000
_cell.length_b   1.000
_cell.length_c   1.000
_cell.angle_alpha   90.00
_cell.angle_beta   90.00
_cell.angle_gamma   90.00
#
_symmetry.space_group_name_H-M   'P 1'
#
loop_
_entity.id
_entity.type
_entity.pdbx_description
1 polymer ?
#
loop_
_entity_poly.entity_id
_entity_poly.type
_entity_poly.pdbx_seq_one_letter_code
_entity_poly.pdbx_strand_id
1 'polypeptide(L)' 'MSDIKMTGPDGCADSLSWGGNSYAAGKKGVFTVPVEAYSDLLQHGFAAVGDVPDAVAGDALP' A
#
# COMPACT_ATOMS: atom_id res chain seq x y z
N MET A 1 -17.51 4.36 6.82
CA MET A 1 -16.11 4.80 6.81
C MET A 1 -15.47 4.21 5.57
N SER A 2 -14.64 4.97 4.86
CA SER A 2 -14.02 4.51 3.61
C SER A 2 -12.59 4.06 3.88
N ASP A 3 -12.30 2.79 3.67
CA ASP A 3 -10.96 2.22 3.78
C ASP A 3 -10.19 2.38 2.45
N ILE A 4 -8.88 2.60 2.53
CA ILE A 4 -7.99 2.72 1.37
C ILE A 4 -6.99 1.57 1.37
N LYS A 5 -6.69 1.02 0.19
CA LYS A 5 -5.62 0.04 0.01
C LYS A 5 -4.32 0.74 -0.34
N MET A 6 -3.25 0.41 0.37
CA MET A 6 -1.91 0.94 0.14
C MET A 6 -0.86 -0.18 0.10
N THR A 7 0.15 -0.03 -0.75
CA THR A 7 1.33 -0.89 -0.82
C THR A 7 2.49 -0.24 -0.07
N GLY A 8 3.16 -1.01 0.80
CA GLY A 8 4.37 -0.55 1.48
C GLY A 8 5.61 -0.58 0.57
N PRO A 9 6.64 0.22 0.87
CA PRO A 9 7.86 0.32 0.06
C PRO A 9 8.60 -1.03 -0.09
N ASP A 10 8.54 -1.88 0.94
CA ASP A 10 9.15 -3.22 0.93
C ASP A 10 8.34 -4.27 0.14
N GLY A 11 7.08 -3.98 -0.24
CA GLY A 11 6.23 -4.83 -1.09
C GLY A 11 5.93 -6.25 -0.58
N CYS A 12 6.46 -6.65 0.59
CA CYS A 12 6.50 -8.05 1.01
C CYS A 12 6.14 -8.27 2.49
N ALA A 13 5.67 -7.24 3.19
CA ALA A 13 5.24 -7.35 4.58
C ALA A 13 3.80 -7.88 4.69
N ASP A 14 3.58 -8.80 5.64
CA ASP A 14 2.28 -9.42 5.93
C ASP A 14 1.45 -8.60 6.94
N SER A 15 2.11 -7.73 7.70
CA SER A 15 1.49 -6.80 8.64
C SER A 15 2.19 -5.44 8.64
N LEU A 16 1.40 -4.39 8.86
CA LEU A 16 1.86 -3.01 9.00
C LEU A 16 1.45 -2.51 10.38
N SER A 17 2.41 -2.13 11.21
CA SER A 17 2.13 -1.43 12.46
C SER A 17 2.45 0.05 12.29
N TRP A 18 1.42 0.91 12.43
CA TRP A 18 1.54 2.34 12.23
C TRP A 18 0.66 3.13 13.20
N GLY A 19 1.21 4.16 13.84
CA GLY A 19 0.46 5.03 14.77
C GLY A 19 -0.18 4.30 15.95
N GLY A 20 0.38 3.17 16.39
CA GLY A 20 -0.19 2.32 17.44
C GLY A 20 -1.28 1.34 16.98
N ASN A 21 -1.63 1.35 15.69
CA ASN A 21 -2.55 0.39 15.07
C ASN A 21 -1.80 -0.67 14.27
N SER A 22 -2.41 -1.84 14.11
CA SER A 22 -1.87 -2.93 13.28
C SER A 22 -2.85 -3.25 12.16
N TYR A 23 -2.38 -3.13 10.93
CA TYR A 23 -3.12 -3.42 9.70
C TYR A 23 -2.62 -4.72 9.10
N ALA A 24 -3.53 -5.66 8.87
CA ALA A 24 -3.21 -6.90 8.16
C ALA A 24 -3.12 -6.64 6.66
N ALA A 25 -2.15 -7.27 6.00
CA ALA A 25 -2.07 -7.23 4.55
C ALA A 25 -3.13 -8.18 3.95
N GLY A 26 -4.05 -7.66 3.14
CA GLY A 26 -5.06 -8.48 2.46
C GLY A 26 -4.45 -9.31 1.31
N LYS A 27 -3.33 -8.84 0.77
CA LYS A 27 -2.40 -9.55 -0.11
C LYS A 27 -0.99 -9.14 0.30
N LYS A 28 0.03 -9.96 0.01
CA LYS A 28 1.43 -9.67 0.37
C LYS A 28 1.80 -8.23 -0.01
N GLY A 29 2.18 -7.42 0.97
CA GLY A 29 2.55 -6.01 0.78
C GLY A 29 1.41 -5.01 0.58
N VAL A 30 0.13 -5.43 0.54
CA VAL A 30 -1.05 -4.56 0.37
C VAL A 30 -1.87 -4.48 1.65
N PHE A 31 -1.85 -3.32 2.28
CA PHE A 31 -2.53 -3.02 3.54
C PHE A 31 -3.82 -2.25 3.31
N THR A 32 -4.84 -2.55 4.10
CA THR A 32 -6.07 -1.74 4.12
C THR A 32 -6.01 -0.84 5.34
N VAL A 33 -5.97 0.47 5.11
CA VAL A 33 -5.76 1.50 6.12
C VAL A 33 -6.89 2.54 6.06
N PRO A 34 -7.24 3.20 7.18
CA PRO A 34 -8.21 4.27 7.18
C PRO A 34 -7.69 5.49 6.42
N VAL A 35 -8.61 6.30 5.88
CA VAL A 35 -8.29 7.55 5.17
C VAL A 35 -7.39 8.49 5.99
N GLU A 36 -7.52 8.46 7.32
CA GLU A 36 -6.73 9.31 8.23
C GLU A 36 -5.25 8.93 8.23
N ALA A 37 -4.92 7.64 8.04
CA ALA A 37 -3.55 7.17 7.94
C ALA A 37 -2.95 7.33 6.53
N TYR A 38 -3.79 7.58 5.51
CA TYR A 38 -3.38 7.65 4.11
C TYR A 38 -2.31 8.71 3.84
N SER A 39 -2.55 9.95 4.27
CA SER A 39 -1.63 11.07 4.03
C SER A 39 -0.27 10.87 4.72
N ASP A 40 -0.28 10.29 5.90
CA ASP A 40 0.92 10.01 6.69
C ASP A 40 1.73 8.87 6.02
N LEU A 41 1.07 7.78 5.65
CA LEU A 41 1.69 6.66 4.96
C LEU A 41 2.28 7.06 3.59
N LEU A 42 1.61 7.94 2.83
CA LEU A 42 2.18 8.50 1.59
C LEU A 42 3.50 9.22 1.82
N GLN A 43 3.61 10.00 2.89
CA GLN A 43 4.85 10.72 3.25
C GLN A 43 5.98 9.77 3.67
N HIS A 44 5.63 8.58 4.15
CA HIS A 44 6.56 7.55 4.58
C HIS A 44 6.90 6.51 3.49
N GLY A 45 6.51 6.77 2.24
CA GLY A 45 6.89 5.95 1.08
C GLY A 45 5.93 4.80 0.78
N PHE A 46 4.74 4.76 1.39
CA PHE A 46 3.66 3.88 0.94
C PHE A 46 2.99 4.46 -0.29
N ALA A 47 2.47 3.60 -1.17
CA ALA A 47 1.79 3.99 -2.40
C ALA A 47 0.34 3.51 -2.39
N ALA A 48 -0.60 4.27 -2.96
CA ALA A 48 -1.99 3.82 -3.07
C ALA A 48 -2.12 2.67 -4.10
N VAL A 49 -2.82 1.59 -3.74
CA VAL A 49 -3.14 0.50 -4.68
C VAL A 49 -4.27 0.97 -5.59
N GLY A 50 -3.88 1.53 -6.72
CA GLY A 50 -4.76 2.21 -7.68
C GLY A 50 -4.06 3.37 -8.39
N ASP A 51 -2.97 3.87 -7.81
CA ASP A 51 -2.09 4.89 -8.40
C ASP A 51 -0.74 4.31 -8.87
N VAL A 52 -0.58 2.98 -8.82
CA VAL A 52 0.47 2.33 -9.60
C VAL A 52 -0.06 2.35 -11.04
N PRO A 53 0.46 3.18 -11.96
CA PRO A 53 0.19 2.93 -13.35
C PRO A 53 0.63 1.48 -13.60
N ASP A 54 -0.20 0.75 -14.32
CA ASP A 54 0.12 -0.53 -14.93
C ASP A 54 1.27 -0.30 -15.95
N ALA A 55 2.44 0.08 -15.47
CA ALA A 55 3.62 0.47 -16.26
C ALA A 55 4.83 -0.40 -15.92
N VAL A 56 4.64 -1.44 -15.08
CA VAL A 56 5.59 -2.56 -14.95
C VAL A 56 4.96 -3.90 -15.34
N ALA A 57 3.80 -3.88 -16.01
CA ALA A 57 3.15 -5.04 -16.58
C ALA A 57 2.96 -4.89 -18.10
N GLY A 58 3.95 -4.37 -18.82
CA GLY A 58 3.85 -4.32 -20.27
C GLY A 58 4.95 -3.57 -20.99
N ASP A 59 6.20 -4.02 -20.88
CA ASP A 59 7.15 -3.99 -22.02
C ASP A 59 8.43 -4.76 -21.69
N ALA A 60 8.39 -6.08 -21.88
CA ALA A 60 9.58 -6.89 -22.10
C ALA A 60 9.23 -7.90 -23.20
N LEU A 61 9.03 -7.38 -24.42
CA LEU A 61 9.06 -8.06 -25.72
C LEU A 61 9.09 -6.94 -26.76
N PRO A 62 10.00 -6.93 -27.76
CA PRO A 62 10.52 -8.09 -28.49
C PRO A 62 11.96 -8.52 -28.17
#